data_AF-A0A2D8UPS8-F1
#
_entry.id   AF-A0A2D8UPS8-F1
#
_cell.length_a   1.000
_cell.length_b   1.000
_cell.length_c   1.000
_cell.angle_alpha   90.00
_cell.angle_beta   90.00
_cell.angle_gamma   90.00
#
_symmetry.space_group_name_H-M   'P 1'
#
loop_
_entity.id
_entity.type
_entity.pdbx_description
1 polymer ?
#
loop_
_entity_poly.entity_id
_entity_poly.type
_entity_poly.pdbx_seq_one_letter_code
_entity_poly.pdbx_strand_id
1 'polypeptide(L)'
;MAQQNRQTLKSYFETGDKPTEDEFADLIDSFVNRLEDDYVENLPNASTSQRGIVQQASSSEVNSATNNNKYVTPLGVKNSIENFAPVTSVNGKTGEVILNIDESTSRGTVNQGIAKFYSTNNSQNYIHIRLPYKINSDSKMYYVKASGYEYYGHDIIDVIWVGYCYAGNGEIINDKTVVNNSNTITAGQYAGSDNHVYLWFKPSRTYYVTFKLDFMRVGNGTFLNDGDIQIIQDPNAAL
;
A
#
# COMPACT_ATOMS: atom_id res chain seq x y z
N MET A 1 15.32 -5.28 -61.07
CA MET A 1 16.59 -4.95 -60.38
C MET A 1 17.68 -5.14 -61.41
N ALA A 2 18.56 -4.15 -61.58
CA ALA A 2 19.63 -4.20 -62.57
C ALA A 2 20.56 -5.39 -62.31
N GLN A 3 20.89 -6.11 -63.36
CA GLN A 3 21.89 -7.17 -63.35
C GLN A 3 23.22 -6.70 -63.94
N GLN A 4 23.22 -5.64 -64.74
CA GLN A 4 24.42 -4.97 -65.24
C GLN A 4 24.84 -3.80 -64.33
N ASN A 5 26.15 -3.49 -64.31
CA ASN A 5 26.69 -2.41 -63.47
C ASN A 5 26.63 -1.04 -64.18
N ARG A 6 26.79 0.06 -63.43
CA ARG A 6 26.74 1.42 -63.99
C ARG A 6 27.97 1.74 -64.86
N GLN A 7 29.02 0.93 -64.79
CA GLN A 7 30.17 1.05 -65.69
C GLN A 7 29.83 0.62 -67.12
N THR A 8 29.00 -0.41 -67.30
CA THR A 8 28.45 -0.80 -68.61
C THR A 8 27.63 0.33 -69.20
N LEU A 9 26.76 0.95 -68.40
CA LEU A 9 26.01 2.14 -68.82
C LEU A 9 26.93 3.29 -69.28
N LYS A 10 27.99 3.58 -68.51
CA LYS A 10 28.97 4.63 -68.88
C LYS A 10 29.65 4.34 -70.21
N SER A 11 29.95 3.08 -70.51
CA SER A 11 30.64 2.72 -71.75
C SER A 11 29.82 3.07 -73.01
N TYR A 12 28.49 2.87 -73.00
CA TYR A 12 27.64 3.26 -74.12
C TYR A 12 27.70 4.78 -74.37
N PHE A 13 27.73 5.59 -73.31
CA PHE A 13 27.87 7.04 -73.44
C PHE A 13 29.25 7.46 -73.97
N GLU A 14 30.31 6.76 -73.58
CA GLU A 14 31.68 7.05 -74.02
C GLU A 14 31.94 6.68 -75.48
N THR A 15 31.33 5.60 -75.97
CA THR A 15 31.48 5.14 -77.37
C THR A 15 30.44 5.73 -78.33
N GLY A 16 29.38 6.35 -77.80
CA GLY A 16 28.26 6.88 -78.58
C GLY A 16 27.26 5.82 -79.04
N ASP A 17 27.36 4.61 -78.48
CA ASP A 17 26.43 3.52 -78.73
C ASP A 17 25.09 3.76 -78.01
N LYS A 18 24.00 3.26 -78.60
CA LYS A 18 22.67 3.34 -78.00
C LYS A 18 22.32 1.99 -77.38
N PRO A 19 21.99 1.92 -76.08
CA PRO A 19 21.49 0.70 -75.46
C PRO A 19 20.22 0.22 -76.16
N THR A 20 20.05 -1.10 -76.22
CA THR A 20 18.78 -1.72 -76.57
C THR A 20 17.72 -1.45 -75.50
N GLU A 21 16.44 -1.66 -75.83
CA GLU A 21 15.33 -1.49 -74.87
C GLU A 21 15.51 -2.40 -73.64
N ASP A 22 15.96 -3.64 -73.82
CA ASP A 22 16.24 -4.58 -72.74
C ASP A 22 17.40 -4.12 -71.84
N GLU A 23 18.48 -3.61 -72.43
CA GLU A 23 19.64 -3.08 -71.68
C GLU A 23 19.27 -1.79 -70.94
N PHE A 24 18.44 -0.94 -71.55
CA PHE A 24 17.94 0.27 -70.90
C PHE A 24 17.04 -0.08 -69.71
N ALA A 25 16.15 -1.05 -69.86
CA ALA A 25 15.27 -1.52 -68.79
C ALA A 25 16.06 -2.14 -67.62
N ASP A 26 17.16 -2.86 -67.91
CA ASP A 26 18.02 -3.42 -66.85
C ASP A 26 18.85 -2.33 -66.16
N LEU A 27 19.44 -1.38 -66.90
CA LEU A 27 20.38 -0.40 -66.35
C LEU A 27 19.74 0.84 -65.72
N ILE A 28 18.66 1.37 -66.31
CA ILE A 28 18.11 2.69 -65.99
C ILE A 28 16.80 2.62 -65.20
N ASP A 29 15.88 1.73 -65.59
CA ASP A 29 14.54 1.67 -64.97
C ASP A 29 14.51 0.92 -63.63
N SER A 30 15.66 0.39 -63.21
CA SER A 30 15.79 -0.33 -61.95
C SER A 30 16.15 0.60 -60.78
N PHE A 31 15.33 0.59 -59.71
CA PHE A 31 15.58 1.38 -58.48
C PHE A 31 16.76 0.85 -57.63
N VAL A 32 17.15 -0.42 -57.81
CA VAL A 32 18.23 -1.09 -57.05
C VAL A 32 19.12 -1.88 -58.00
N ASN A 33 20.42 -1.65 -57.93
CA ASN A 33 21.46 -2.40 -58.64
C ASN A 33 22.07 -3.47 -57.74
N ARG A 34 21.97 -4.75 -58.13
CA ARG A 34 22.47 -5.86 -57.29
C ARG A 34 23.99 -5.91 -57.15
N LEU A 35 24.74 -5.28 -58.06
CA LEU A 35 26.20 -5.30 -58.09
C LEU A 35 26.84 -4.11 -57.36
N GLU A 36 26.10 -3.01 -57.19
CA GLU A 36 26.65 -1.75 -56.70
C GLU A 36 25.95 -1.20 -55.45
N ASP A 37 24.69 -1.55 -55.22
CA ASP A 37 23.97 -1.15 -54.00
C ASP A 37 24.09 -2.26 -52.94
N ASP A 38 23.95 -1.92 -51.65
CA ASP A 38 23.93 -2.87 -50.53
C ASP A 38 22.65 -3.74 -50.59
N TYR A 39 22.63 -4.64 -51.57
CA TYR A 39 21.59 -5.61 -51.82
C TYR A 39 21.93 -6.90 -51.10
N VAL A 40 21.25 -7.18 -50.00
CA VAL A 40 21.47 -8.41 -49.24
C VAL A 40 20.41 -9.44 -49.61
N GLU A 41 20.80 -10.43 -50.39
CA GLU A 41 20.00 -11.62 -50.67
C GLU A 41 20.17 -12.64 -49.52
N ASN A 42 19.09 -13.21 -49.01
CA ASN A 42 19.10 -14.24 -47.95
C ASN A 42 19.81 -13.84 -46.65
N LEU A 43 19.39 -12.75 -46.02
CA LEU A 43 19.86 -12.40 -44.67
C LEU A 43 19.66 -13.59 -43.70
N PRO A 44 20.71 -14.01 -42.98
CA PRO A 44 20.61 -15.09 -42.01
C PRO A 44 19.77 -14.67 -40.80
N ASN A 45 19.36 -15.65 -39.99
CA ASN A 45 18.75 -15.37 -38.70
C ASN A 45 19.77 -14.68 -37.77
N ALA A 46 19.30 -13.75 -36.94
CA ALA A 46 20.13 -13.11 -35.94
C ALA A 46 20.56 -14.11 -34.85
N SER A 47 21.76 -13.89 -34.31
CA SER A 47 22.29 -14.59 -33.13
C SER A 47 23.03 -13.62 -32.23
N THR A 48 23.54 -14.08 -31.08
CA THR A 48 24.36 -13.23 -30.20
C THR A 48 25.69 -12.81 -30.81
N SER A 49 26.15 -13.47 -31.88
CA SER A 49 27.40 -13.16 -32.58
C SER A 49 27.19 -12.67 -34.02
N GLN A 50 25.97 -12.70 -34.55
CA GLN A 50 25.66 -12.40 -35.94
C GLN A 50 24.42 -11.52 -36.07
N ARG A 51 24.54 -10.40 -36.79
CA ARG A 51 23.38 -9.58 -37.18
C ARG A 51 22.55 -10.32 -38.23
N GLY A 52 21.23 -10.19 -38.16
CA GLY A 52 20.33 -10.90 -39.06
C GLY A 52 18.87 -10.50 -38.88
N ILE A 53 17.97 -11.24 -39.51
CA ILE A 53 16.52 -11.08 -39.35
C ILE A 53 16.08 -11.86 -38.09
N VAL A 54 15.13 -11.30 -37.34
CA VAL A 54 14.56 -11.93 -36.14
C VAL A 54 13.03 -11.87 -36.19
N GLN A 55 12.38 -12.97 -35.80
CA GLN A 55 10.92 -13.03 -35.70
C GLN A 55 10.47 -12.55 -34.32
N GLN A 56 9.29 -11.92 -34.24
CA GLN A 56 8.66 -11.58 -32.98
C GLN A 56 8.16 -12.84 -32.26
N ALA A 57 8.36 -12.91 -30.94
CA ALA A 57 7.82 -13.97 -30.11
C ALA A 57 6.29 -13.85 -29.94
N SER A 58 5.60 -14.99 -29.97
CA SER A 58 4.20 -15.09 -29.57
C SER A 58 4.04 -15.01 -28.04
N SER A 59 2.84 -14.69 -27.55
CA SER A 59 2.59 -14.64 -26.10
C SER A 59 2.85 -15.98 -25.39
N SER A 60 2.58 -17.11 -26.05
CA SER A 60 2.90 -18.43 -25.50
C SER A 60 4.40 -18.68 -25.35
N GLU A 61 5.21 -18.20 -26.30
CA GLU A 61 6.67 -18.33 -26.24
C GLU A 61 7.26 -17.42 -25.16
N VAL A 62 6.73 -16.21 -25.03
CA VAL A 62 7.09 -15.26 -23.97
C VAL A 62 6.78 -15.84 -22.59
N ASN A 63 5.61 -16.45 -22.41
CA ASN A 63 5.20 -17.08 -21.14
C ASN A 63 5.96 -18.37 -20.85
N SER A 64 6.49 -19.05 -21.87
CA SER A 64 7.32 -20.25 -21.66
C SER A 64 8.76 -19.89 -21.31
N ALA A 65 9.23 -18.71 -21.73
CA ALA A 65 10.57 -18.18 -21.44
C ALA A 65 11.75 -19.11 -21.81
N THR A 66 11.59 -19.92 -22.87
CA THR A 66 12.61 -20.89 -23.33
C THR A 66 13.27 -20.55 -24.67
N ASN A 67 12.75 -19.59 -25.42
CA ASN A 67 13.20 -19.29 -26.78
C ASN A 67 14.08 -18.02 -26.83
N ASN A 68 15.34 -18.18 -27.24
CA ASN A 68 16.30 -17.08 -27.42
C ASN A 68 16.41 -16.57 -28.88
N ASN A 69 15.67 -17.16 -29.82
CA ASN A 69 15.76 -16.86 -31.25
C ASN A 69 14.73 -15.83 -31.72
N LYS A 70 13.87 -15.34 -30.83
CA LYS A 70 12.81 -14.39 -31.13
C LYS A 70 12.87 -13.18 -30.21
N TYR A 71 12.49 -12.02 -30.71
CA TYR A 71 12.48 -10.78 -29.92
C TYR A 71 11.13 -10.58 -29.23
N VAL A 72 11.15 -9.91 -28.07
CA VAL A 72 9.94 -9.57 -27.29
C VAL A 72 9.66 -8.07 -27.44
N THR A 73 8.38 -7.69 -27.53
CA THR A 73 7.94 -6.28 -27.54
C THR A 73 7.61 -5.79 -26.14
N PRO A 74 7.48 -4.47 -25.90
CA PRO A 74 7.02 -3.96 -24.60
C PRO A 74 5.72 -4.59 -24.10
N LEU A 75 4.78 -4.91 -25.00
CA LEU A 75 3.55 -5.63 -24.67
C LEU A 75 3.83 -7.07 -24.20
N GLY A 76 4.73 -7.78 -24.90
CA GLY A 76 5.16 -9.12 -24.47
C GLY A 76 5.81 -9.09 -23.09
N VAL A 77 6.69 -8.10 -22.84
CA VAL A 77 7.33 -7.90 -21.53
C VAL A 77 6.30 -7.61 -20.44
N LYS A 78 5.29 -6.76 -20.70
CA LYS A 78 4.22 -6.51 -19.74
C LYS A 78 3.49 -7.80 -19.35
N ASN A 79 3.10 -8.60 -20.33
CA ASN A 79 2.37 -9.84 -20.09
C ASN A 79 3.20 -10.87 -19.31
N SER A 80 4.51 -10.98 -19.59
CA SER A 80 5.37 -11.89 -18.82
C SER A 80 5.53 -11.41 -17.38
N ILE A 81 5.71 -10.11 -17.14
CA ILE A 81 5.80 -9.54 -15.78
C ILE A 81 4.53 -9.85 -14.98
N GLU A 82 3.35 -9.68 -15.58
CA GLU A 82 2.06 -9.98 -14.92
C GLU A 82 1.90 -11.49 -14.65
N ASN A 83 2.31 -12.34 -15.59
CA ASN A 83 2.23 -13.80 -15.44
C ASN A 83 3.21 -14.37 -14.41
N PHE A 84 4.41 -13.79 -14.32
CA PHE A 84 5.46 -14.21 -13.38
C PHE A 84 5.46 -13.41 -12.08
N ALA A 85 4.44 -12.59 -11.84
CA ALA A 85 4.29 -11.88 -10.57
C ALA A 85 4.22 -12.91 -9.42
N PRO A 86 5.10 -12.83 -8.41
CA PRO A 86 5.19 -13.83 -7.35
C PRO A 86 3.91 -13.91 -6.49
N VAL A 87 3.11 -12.85 -6.50
CA VAL A 87 1.81 -12.79 -5.84
C VAL A 87 0.80 -12.25 -6.84
N THR A 88 -0.07 -13.12 -7.35
CA THR A 88 -1.15 -12.75 -8.27
C THR A 88 -2.44 -12.39 -7.54
N SER A 89 -2.64 -12.95 -6.35
CA SER A 89 -3.73 -12.59 -5.45
C SER A 89 -3.36 -12.87 -4.00
N VAL A 90 -4.03 -12.16 -3.08
CA VAL A 90 -4.03 -12.48 -1.65
C VAL A 90 -5.47 -12.74 -1.24
N ASN A 91 -5.76 -13.97 -0.84
CA ASN A 91 -7.12 -14.41 -0.49
C ASN A 91 -8.17 -14.09 -1.59
N GLY A 92 -7.80 -14.28 -2.86
CA GLY A 92 -8.67 -14.04 -4.01
C GLY A 92 -8.82 -12.57 -4.45
N LYS A 93 -8.21 -11.61 -3.74
CA LYS A 93 -8.18 -10.20 -4.17
C LYS A 93 -6.95 -9.93 -5.03
N THR A 94 -7.14 -9.16 -6.10
CA THR A 94 -6.08 -8.65 -7.00
C THR A 94 -5.98 -7.13 -6.88
N GLY A 95 -4.83 -6.56 -7.25
CA GLY A 95 -4.60 -5.10 -7.14
C GLY A 95 -4.25 -4.66 -5.71
N GLU A 96 -4.84 -3.55 -5.25
CA GLU A 96 -4.67 -3.07 -3.89
C GLU A 96 -5.27 -4.08 -2.90
N VAL A 97 -4.41 -4.73 -2.12
CA VAL A 97 -4.81 -5.67 -1.08
C VAL A 97 -4.81 -4.96 0.26
N ILE A 98 -6.01 -4.71 0.80
CA ILE A 98 -6.18 -4.29 2.19
C ILE A 98 -6.26 -5.55 3.05
N LEU A 99 -5.29 -5.74 3.93
CA LEU A 99 -5.30 -6.79 4.96
C LEU A 99 -6.02 -6.27 6.19
N ASN A 100 -7.27 -6.70 6.39
CA ASN A 100 -8.02 -6.40 7.60
C ASN A 100 -7.58 -7.35 8.72
N ILE A 101 -6.45 -7.04 9.36
CA ILE A 101 -5.89 -7.86 10.45
C ILE A 101 -6.77 -7.77 11.72
N ASP A 102 -7.60 -6.73 11.81
CA ASP A 102 -8.32 -6.36 13.03
C ASP A 102 -9.85 -6.52 12.95
N GLU A 103 -10.42 -7.04 11.85
CA GLU A 103 -11.89 -7.26 11.74
C GLU A 103 -12.39 -8.51 12.47
N SER A 104 -11.49 -9.26 13.10
CA SER A 104 -11.85 -10.35 13.98
C SER A 104 -12.53 -9.80 15.22
N THR A 105 -13.82 -10.07 15.37
CA THR A 105 -14.50 -9.85 16.65
C THR A 105 -14.06 -10.86 17.71
N SER A 106 -13.07 -11.73 17.50
CA SER A 106 -12.68 -12.73 18.50
C SER A 106 -12.26 -12.10 19.83
N ARG A 107 -12.50 -12.82 20.93
CA ARG A 107 -12.06 -12.37 22.25
C ARG A 107 -10.53 -12.32 22.28
N GLY A 108 -9.97 -11.25 22.84
CA GLY A 108 -8.53 -10.98 22.85
C GLY A 108 -8.02 -10.23 21.62
N THR A 109 -8.83 -10.02 20.58
CA THR A 109 -8.44 -9.13 19.48
C THR A 109 -8.32 -7.69 19.98
N VAL A 110 -7.24 -7.02 19.58
CA VAL A 110 -6.93 -5.63 19.92
C VAL A 110 -7.18 -4.77 18.68
N ASN A 111 -8.07 -3.78 18.80
CA ASN A 111 -8.20 -2.70 17.84
C ASN A 111 -7.27 -1.56 18.25
N GLN A 112 -6.27 -1.27 17.43
CA GLN A 112 -5.24 -0.28 17.77
C GLN A 112 -5.61 1.11 17.28
N GLY A 113 -5.38 2.12 18.13
CA GLY A 113 -5.51 3.52 17.78
C GLY A 113 -6.93 3.94 17.42
N ILE A 114 -7.94 3.36 18.06
CA ILE A 114 -9.37 3.67 17.87
C ILE A 114 -9.75 5.11 18.23
N ALA A 115 -8.88 5.81 18.96
CA ALA A 115 -8.89 7.26 19.01
C ALA A 115 -7.48 7.78 19.20
N LYS A 116 -7.26 9.01 18.76
CA LYS A 116 -5.98 9.71 18.84
C LYS A 116 -6.23 11.11 19.38
N PHE A 117 -5.29 11.59 20.18
CA PHE A 117 -5.37 12.92 20.75
C PHE A 117 -4.03 13.62 20.60
N TYR A 118 -4.11 14.91 20.27
CA TYR A 118 -2.99 15.83 20.25
C TYR A 118 -3.47 17.18 20.78
N SER A 119 -2.72 17.77 21.70
CA SER A 119 -3.02 19.12 22.23
C SER A 119 -1.77 19.98 22.24
N THR A 120 -1.94 21.24 21.86
CA THR A 120 -0.95 22.32 22.06
C THR A 120 -1.31 23.23 23.24
N ASN A 121 -2.43 22.97 23.92
CA ASN A 121 -2.94 23.82 24.99
C ASN A 121 -2.17 23.57 26.29
N ASN A 122 -1.73 24.64 26.93
CA ASN A 122 -1.02 24.56 28.19
C ASN A 122 -2.00 24.69 29.37
N SER A 123 -2.54 23.57 29.83
CA SER A 123 -3.49 23.51 30.95
C SER A 123 -3.21 22.32 31.88
N GLN A 124 -3.77 22.33 33.09
CA GLN A 124 -3.69 21.23 34.05
C GLN A 124 -4.96 20.36 34.05
N ASN A 125 -5.55 20.19 32.87
CA ASN A 125 -6.81 19.49 32.71
C ASN A 125 -6.64 17.97 32.76
N TYR A 126 -7.70 17.31 33.21
CA TYR A 126 -7.90 15.88 33.07
C TYR A 126 -8.27 15.57 31.62
N ILE A 127 -7.81 14.41 31.14
CA ILE A 127 -8.25 13.83 29.90
C ILE A 127 -9.26 12.74 30.24
N HIS A 128 -10.52 13.00 29.91
CA HIS A 128 -11.64 12.08 30.06
C HIS A 128 -11.88 11.32 28.77
N ILE A 129 -12.19 10.04 28.89
CA ILE A 129 -12.48 9.12 27.80
C ILE A 129 -13.85 8.52 28.10
N ARG A 130 -14.87 9.00 27.39
CA ARG A 130 -16.24 8.50 27.53
C ARG A 130 -16.41 7.27 26.65
N LEU A 131 -16.69 6.14 27.27
CA LEU A 131 -17.02 4.90 26.57
C LEU A 131 -18.51 4.90 26.17
N PRO A 132 -18.91 4.11 25.16
CA PRO A 132 -20.31 4.01 24.76
C PRO A 132 -21.18 3.20 25.75
N TYR A 133 -20.58 2.64 26.79
CA TYR A 133 -21.25 1.80 27.76
C TYR A 133 -21.92 2.62 28.86
N LYS A 134 -23.19 2.31 29.14
CA LYS A 134 -23.95 2.93 30.21
C LYS A 134 -24.15 1.99 31.39
N ILE A 135 -23.84 2.47 32.59
CA ILE A 135 -23.97 1.69 33.83
C ILE A 135 -25.41 1.30 34.15
N ASN A 136 -26.42 1.97 33.61
CA ASN A 136 -27.84 1.72 33.89
C ASN A 136 -28.55 0.87 32.82
N SER A 137 -27.92 0.59 31.69
CA SER A 137 -28.52 -0.20 30.61
C SER A 137 -27.62 -1.31 30.05
N ASP A 138 -26.31 -1.21 30.28
CA ASP A 138 -25.33 -2.16 29.73
C ASP A 138 -24.70 -3.03 30.81
N SER A 139 -24.38 -4.25 30.40
CA SER A 139 -23.56 -5.19 31.16
C SER A 139 -22.37 -5.58 30.27
N LYS A 140 -21.31 -4.76 30.22
CA LYS A 140 -20.20 -4.90 29.25
C LYS A 140 -18.83 -4.74 29.91
N MET A 141 -17.98 -5.75 29.69
CA MET A 141 -16.57 -5.70 30.08
C MET A 141 -15.77 -4.85 29.11
N TYR A 142 -14.75 -4.17 29.60
CA TYR A 142 -13.87 -3.34 28.79
C TYR A 142 -12.40 -3.49 29.17
N TYR A 143 -11.54 -3.30 28.16
CA TYR A 143 -10.10 -3.12 28.29
C TYR A 143 -9.70 -1.99 27.36
N VAL A 144 -9.11 -0.93 27.91
CA VAL A 144 -8.64 0.23 27.16
C VAL A 144 -7.21 0.53 27.59
N LYS A 145 -6.34 0.85 26.62
CA LYS A 145 -4.97 1.27 26.88
C LYS A 145 -4.67 2.60 26.22
N ALA A 146 -4.18 3.57 26.98
CA ALA A 146 -3.55 4.77 26.45
C ALA A 146 -2.05 4.57 26.31
N SER A 147 -1.49 4.95 25.17
CA SER A 147 -0.05 4.95 24.92
C SER A 147 0.38 6.23 24.22
N GLY A 148 1.41 6.91 24.73
CA GLY A 148 1.83 8.20 24.21
C GLY A 148 2.93 8.89 25.00
N TYR A 149 3.02 10.20 24.80
CA TYR A 149 4.05 11.06 25.36
C TYR A 149 3.45 12.36 25.91
N GLU A 150 3.85 12.72 27.12
CA GLU A 150 3.61 14.04 27.71
C GLU A 150 4.89 14.88 27.59
N TYR A 151 4.91 15.85 26.67
CA TYR A 151 6.08 16.71 26.45
C TYR A 151 6.50 17.51 27.69
N TYR A 152 5.56 18.18 28.36
CA TYR A 152 5.88 19.05 29.49
C TYR A 152 6.43 18.28 30.70
N GLY A 153 5.78 17.18 31.06
CA GLY A 153 6.23 16.30 32.13
C GLY A 153 7.46 15.46 31.78
N HIS A 154 7.88 15.46 30.51
CA HIS A 154 8.90 14.55 29.98
C HIS A 154 8.60 13.08 30.30
N ASP A 155 7.32 12.69 30.24
CA ASP A 155 6.83 11.44 30.82
C ASP A 155 6.13 10.55 29.79
N ILE A 156 6.09 9.25 30.08
CA ILE A 156 5.47 8.23 29.24
C ILE A 156 4.01 8.08 29.64
N ILE A 157 3.11 8.26 28.67
CA ILE A 157 1.71 7.89 28.85
C ILE A 157 1.62 6.38 28.58
N ASP A 158 1.44 5.59 29.63
CA ASP A 158 1.14 4.15 29.55
C ASP A 158 0.14 3.79 30.66
N VAL A 159 -1.14 3.90 30.31
CA VAL A 159 -2.26 3.74 31.24
C VAL A 159 -3.18 2.66 30.74
N ILE A 160 -3.57 1.73 31.61
CA ILE A 160 -4.47 0.63 31.31
C ILE A 160 -5.67 0.70 32.24
N TRP A 161 -6.86 0.60 31.65
CA TRP A 161 -8.12 0.46 32.37
C TRP A 161 -8.79 -0.86 32.00
N VAL A 162 -9.29 -1.54 33.02
CA VAL A 162 -10.19 -2.68 32.88
C VAL A 162 -11.37 -2.51 33.81
N GLY A 163 -12.49 -3.11 33.43
CA GLY A 163 -13.67 -3.15 34.30
C GLY A 163 -14.87 -3.78 33.62
N TYR A 164 -15.99 -3.74 34.34
CA TYR A 164 -17.28 -4.25 33.91
C TYR A 164 -18.37 -3.26 34.31
N CYS A 165 -18.98 -2.55 33.35
CA CYS A 165 -20.24 -1.87 33.66
C CYS A 165 -21.31 -2.93 33.86
N TYR A 166 -22.13 -2.79 34.90
CA TYR A 166 -23.13 -3.78 35.24
C TYR A 166 -24.48 -3.13 35.57
N ALA A 167 -25.39 -3.20 34.59
CA ALA A 167 -26.76 -2.68 34.69
C ALA A 167 -27.54 -3.20 35.89
N GLY A 168 -27.23 -4.43 36.36
CA GLY A 168 -27.88 -5.01 37.54
C GLY A 168 -27.66 -4.19 38.82
N ASN A 169 -26.53 -3.48 38.92
CA ASN A 169 -26.19 -2.65 40.08
C ASN A 169 -26.20 -1.16 39.77
N GLY A 170 -26.17 -0.75 38.49
CA GLY A 170 -26.00 0.65 38.14
C GLY A 170 -24.58 1.15 38.38
N GLU A 171 -23.56 0.28 38.29
CA GLU A 171 -22.20 0.60 38.73
C GLU A 171 -21.12 0.01 37.80
N ILE A 172 -19.89 0.46 37.99
CA ILE A 172 -18.68 -0.17 37.45
C ILE A 172 -18.16 -1.12 38.52
N ILE A 173 -17.90 -2.38 38.16
CA ILE A 173 -17.39 -3.41 39.06
C ILE A 173 -16.19 -4.14 38.45
N ASN A 174 -15.46 -4.89 39.30
CA ASN A 174 -14.28 -5.67 38.91
C ASN A 174 -13.25 -4.83 38.13
N ASP A 175 -13.07 -3.60 38.59
CA ASP A 175 -12.38 -2.57 37.86
C ASP A 175 -10.96 -2.40 38.39
N LYS A 176 -10.04 -2.02 37.49
CA LYS A 176 -8.67 -1.68 37.84
C LYS A 176 -8.11 -0.66 36.87
N THR A 177 -7.39 0.31 37.40
CA THR A 177 -6.59 1.27 36.63
C THR A 177 -5.13 1.12 37.03
N VAL A 178 -4.22 1.14 36.05
CA VAL A 178 -2.77 1.09 36.27
C VAL A 178 -2.07 2.12 35.38
N VAL A 179 -1.10 2.81 35.96
CA VAL A 179 -0.11 3.64 35.25
C VAL A 179 1.24 2.93 35.39
N ASN A 180 1.82 2.44 34.29
CA ASN A 180 2.98 1.54 34.37
C ASN A 180 4.34 2.25 34.39
N ASN A 181 4.47 3.37 33.68
CA ASN A 181 5.75 3.97 33.34
C ASN A 181 5.88 5.43 33.79
N SER A 182 5.03 5.86 34.72
CA SER A 182 5.01 7.22 35.23
C SER A 182 4.68 7.23 36.72
N ASN A 183 5.32 8.14 37.46
CA ASN A 183 4.99 8.45 38.86
C ASN A 183 4.24 9.79 39.00
N THR A 184 4.05 10.52 37.90
CA THR A 184 3.43 11.86 37.90
C THR A 184 2.04 11.85 37.27
N ILE A 185 1.81 10.95 36.32
CA ILE A 185 0.50 10.72 35.71
C ILE A 185 -0.35 9.94 36.70
N THR A 186 -1.54 10.48 36.97
CA THR A 186 -2.58 9.79 37.75
C THR A 186 -3.72 9.41 36.84
N ALA A 187 -4.46 8.35 37.20
CA ALA A 187 -5.56 7.86 36.39
C ALA A 187 -6.63 7.18 37.24
N GLY A 188 -7.84 7.08 36.70
CA GLY A 188 -8.95 6.38 37.31
C GLY A 188 -10.10 6.16 36.33
N GLN A 189 -11.22 5.72 36.87
CA GLN A 189 -12.47 5.51 36.13
C GLN A 189 -13.66 5.76 37.04
N TYR A 190 -14.78 6.20 36.47
CA TYR A 190 -16.00 6.52 37.20
C TYR A 190 -17.23 6.40 36.28
N ALA A 191 -18.41 6.31 36.91
CA ALA A 191 -19.68 6.45 36.20
C ALA A 191 -20.06 7.94 36.18
N GLY A 192 -20.19 8.52 34.99
CA GLY A 192 -20.55 9.92 34.82
C GLY A 192 -22.01 10.20 35.14
N SER A 193 -22.34 11.48 35.32
CA SER A 193 -23.71 11.94 35.57
C SER A 193 -24.70 11.57 34.45
N ASP A 194 -24.21 11.36 33.23
CA ASP A 194 -24.96 10.90 32.06
C ASP A 194 -25.09 9.36 31.95
N ASN A 195 -24.67 8.65 33.01
CA ASN A 195 -24.59 7.19 33.15
C ASN A 195 -23.54 6.48 32.28
N HIS A 196 -22.68 7.17 31.52
CA HIS A 196 -21.62 6.49 30.79
C HIS A 196 -20.45 6.11 31.70
N VAL A 197 -19.69 5.10 31.29
CA VAL A 197 -18.38 4.83 31.86
C VAL A 197 -17.39 5.86 31.33
N TYR A 198 -16.71 6.54 32.26
CA TYR A 198 -15.61 7.43 31.97
C TYR A 198 -14.31 6.84 32.51
N LEU A 199 -13.29 6.83 31.66
CA LEU A 199 -11.90 6.65 32.06
C LEU A 199 -11.24 8.01 32.10
N TRP A 200 -10.24 8.20 32.93
CA TRP A 200 -9.46 9.43 32.91
C TRP A 200 -8.01 9.20 33.27
N PHE A 201 -7.15 10.06 32.73
CA PHE A 201 -5.82 10.28 33.27
C PHE A 201 -5.49 11.77 33.28
N LYS A 202 -4.54 12.15 34.13
CA LYS A 202 -4.09 13.53 34.29
C LYS A 202 -2.59 13.59 34.00
N PRO A 203 -2.17 14.13 32.83
CA PRO A 203 -0.78 14.54 32.63
C PRO A 203 -0.44 15.72 33.53
N SER A 204 0.86 16.00 33.74
CA SER A 204 1.28 17.21 34.47
C SER A 204 0.76 18.46 33.79
N ARG A 205 0.84 18.51 32.45
CA ARG A 205 0.15 19.51 31.61
C ARG A 205 -0.29 18.93 30.27
N THR A 206 -1.36 19.47 29.70
CA THR A 206 -1.86 19.11 28.36
C THR A 206 -1.04 19.69 27.19
N TYR A 207 0.13 20.27 27.47
CA TYR A 207 0.96 20.97 26.49
C TYR A 207 1.80 19.97 25.68
N TYR A 208 1.52 19.87 24.37
CA TYR A 208 2.14 18.88 23.47
C TYR A 208 1.96 17.44 23.98
N VAL A 209 0.78 17.13 24.51
CA VAL A 209 0.38 15.76 24.84
C VAL A 209 -0.09 15.06 23.58
N THR A 210 0.49 13.89 23.30
CA THR A 210 0.10 13.03 22.18
C THR A 210 -0.14 11.62 22.69
N PHE A 211 -1.29 11.02 22.40
CA PHE A 211 -1.52 9.61 22.71
C PHE A 211 -2.52 8.97 21.74
N LYS A 212 -2.52 7.65 21.72
CA LYS A 212 -3.55 6.81 21.11
C LYS A 212 -4.26 5.97 22.15
N LEU A 213 -5.47 5.55 21.83
CA LEU A 213 -6.24 4.56 22.60
C LEU A 213 -6.34 3.27 21.81
N ASP A 214 -5.91 2.18 22.43
CA ASP A 214 -6.12 0.82 21.96
C ASP A 214 -7.23 0.18 22.77
N PHE A 215 -8.04 -0.67 22.14
CA PHE A 215 -9.12 -1.40 22.80
C PHE A 215 -8.97 -2.89 22.56
N MET A 216 -9.16 -3.71 23.60
CA MET A 216 -9.18 -5.17 23.47
C MET A 216 -10.57 -5.72 23.76
N ARG A 217 -11.11 -6.57 22.88
CA ARG A 217 -12.38 -7.24 23.16
C ARG A 217 -12.21 -8.26 24.29
N VAL A 218 -12.74 -7.93 25.46
CA VAL A 218 -12.72 -8.80 26.64
C VAL A 218 -14.12 -9.28 27.01
N GLY A 219 -14.22 -10.53 27.45
CA GLY A 219 -15.47 -11.11 27.96
C GLY A 219 -16.67 -10.91 27.02
N ASN A 220 -17.72 -10.27 27.53
CA ASN A 220 -18.94 -9.96 26.79
C ASN A 220 -18.97 -8.52 26.20
N GLY A 221 -17.84 -7.81 26.25
CA GLY A 221 -17.66 -6.47 25.67
C GLY A 221 -17.84 -6.45 24.16
N THR A 222 -18.19 -5.27 23.64
CA THR A 222 -18.26 -5.04 22.19
C THR A 222 -16.88 -4.70 21.64
N PHE A 223 -16.67 -4.99 20.36
CA PHE A 223 -15.48 -4.56 19.64
C PHE A 223 -15.65 -3.08 19.29
N LEU A 224 -14.87 -2.19 19.90
CA LEU A 224 -14.96 -0.73 19.66
C LEU A 224 -14.08 -0.32 18.49
N ASN A 225 -14.55 0.67 17.72
CA ASN A 225 -13.92 1.24 16.54
C ASN A 225 -13.71 2.75 16.67
N ASP A 226 -13.08 3.34 15.65
CA ASP A 226 -13.00 4.80 15.51
C ASP A 226 -14.40 5.42 15.50
N GLY A 227 -14.57 6.50 16.27
CA GLY A 227 -15.83 7.19 16.49
C GLY A 227 -16.71 6.66 17.64
N ASP A 228 -16.44 5.47 18.19
CA ASP A 228 -17.24 4.92 19.30
C ASP A 228 -16.96 5.58 20.66
N ILE A 229 -15.80 6.23 20.80
CA ILE A 229 -15.35 6.87 22.04
C ILE A 229 -15.15 8.36 21.86
N GLN A 230 -15.39 9.12 22.93
CA GLN A 230 -15.18 10.56 22.95
C GLN A 230 -14.07 10.93 23.94
N ILE A 231 -13.13 11.77 23.50
CA ILE A 231 -12.09 12.34 24.36
C ILE A 231 -12.49 13.76 24.73
N ILE A 232 -12.45 14.09 26.02
CA ILE A 232 -12.87 15.37 26.58
C ILE A 232 -11.74 15.88 27.48
N GLN A 233 -11.39 17.15 27.36
CA GLN A 233 -10.41 17.80 28.22
C GLN A 233 -11.12 18.75 29.18
N ASP A 234 -11.03 18.51 30.50
CA ASP A 234 -11.77 19.29 31.51
C ASP A 234 -10.93 19.51 32.78
N PRO A 235 -11.03 20.67 33.47
CA PRO A 235 -10.31 20.90 34.72
C PRO A 235 -10.77 20.00 35.88
N ASN A 236 -11.98 19.44 35.82
CA ASN A 236 -12.55 18.60 36.87
C ASN A 236 -12.17 17.13 36.71
N ALA A 237 -12.02 16.43 37.83
CA ALA A 237 -11.69 15.00 37.85
C ALA A 237 -12.88 14.09 37.51
N ALA A 238 -14.10 14.63 37.43
CA ALA A 238 -15.32 13.93 37.04
C ALA A 238 -16.31 14.87 36.32
N LEU A 239 -17.15 14.30 35.45
CA LEU A 239 -18.19 14.95 34.62
C LEU A 239 -19.60 14.42 34.94
#